data_AF-A0A337SE72-F1
#
_entry.id   AF-A0A337SE72-F1
#
_cell.length_a   1.000
_cell.length_b   1.000
_cell.length_c   1.000
_cell.angle_alpha   90.00
_cell.angle_beta   90.00
_cell.angle_gamma   90.00
#
_symmetry.space_group_name_H-M   'P 1'
#
loop_
_entity.id
_entity.type
_entity.pdbx_description
1 polymer ?
#
loop_
_entity_poly.entity_id
_entity_poly.type
_entity_poly.pdbx_seq_one_letter_code
_entity_poly.pdbx_strand_id
1 'polypeptide(L)'
;VRMLLWLLIFPAWDFGAWEAPTIVSRKEWGARSQTCRAQLTQPVAYVIMNQLTGMECQEQDVCSQRLRGFQSHSVYTKGWCDVVYNFLIGDDGRVYEGVGWDVQGMHTQGYNNISLGIAFFGNKIGSSLSPAALSAAEDLISYAIQKGHLSPRYIQLLILNEEVCLVPQKPVMPRKACPNIISRSVWEARETHCPKMSLPAKYVIIIHTAGTTCNVSMDCHIRVRDIQSFHMDTQHFCDIGYHFLVGQDGGVYEGVGWHIQGSHTYGYNDIALGIAFIGNFVEKPPNAAALEAAQNLIQCAVDKGYLTPNYLLVGHSDIVNTLSPGKALYNIIKTWPHFKH
;
A
#
# COMPACT_ATOMS: atom_id res chain seq x y z
N VAL A 1 -58.46 -19.36 15.54
CA VAL A 1 -58.59 -19.12 14.08
C VAL A 1 -57.30 -18.43 13.61
N ARG A 2 -56.71 -18.94 12.53
CA ARG A 2 -55.32 -18.76 12.07
C ARG A 2 -54.80 -17.31 12.03
N MET A 3 -53.59 -17.11 12.54
CA MET A 3 -52.68 -16.01 12.20
C MET A 3 -51.95 -16.41 10.90
N LEU A 4 -52.05 -15.58 9.86
CA LEU A 4 -51.30 -15.74 8.61
C LEU A 4 -49.98 -14.98 8.72
N LEU A 5 -48.88 -15.74 8.71
CA LEU A 5 -47.50 -15.28 8.61
C LEU A 5 -47.22 -14.98 7.12
N TRP A 6 -46.94 -13.73 6.76
CA TRP A 6 -46.40 -13.41 5.44
C TRP A 6 -44.88 -13.59 5.49
N LEU A 7 -44.40 -14.75 5.05
CA LEU A 7 -43.02 -14.98 4.67
C LEU A 7 -42.79 -14.31 3.31
N LEU A 8 -42.09 -13.17 3.30
CA LEU A 8 -41.45 -12.67 2.10
C LEU A 8 -40.20 -13.52 1.86
N ILE A 9 -40.34 -14.50 0.97
CA ILE A 9 -39.24 -15.22 0.35
C ILE A 9 -38.56 -14.22 -0.59
N PHE A 10 -37.40 -13.69 -0.19
CA PHE A 10 -36.47 -13.09 -1.15
C PHE A 10 -35.86 -14.24 -1.96
N PRO A 11 -35.82 -14.16 -3.30
CA PRO A 11 -35.15 -15.16 -4.11
C PRO A 11 -33.67 -15.13 -3.72
N ALA A 12 -33.11 -16.30 -3.44
CA ALA A 12 -31.67 -16.47 -3.37
C ALA A 12 -31.09 -15.94 -4.68
N TRP A 13 -30.45 -14.78 -4.62
CA TRP A 13 -29.59 -14.35 -5.70
C TRP A 13 -28.47 -15.36 -5.78
N ASP A 14 -28.41 -15.99 -6.94
CA ASP A 14 -27.36 -16.89 -7.37
C ASP A 14 -26.01 -16.20 -7.09
N PHE A 15 -25.27 -16.68 -6.10
CA PHE A 15 -23.86 -16.32 -5.96
C PHE A 15 -23.19 -16.93 -7.18
N GLY A 16 -22.98 -16.11 -8.22
CA GLY A 16 -22.26 -16.53 -9.41
C GLY A 16 -20.99 -17.25 -9.00
N ALA A 17 -20.87 -18.51 -9.42
CA ALA A 17 -19.73 -19.36 -9.11
C ALA A 17 -18.46 -18.65 -9.58
N TRP A 18 -17.61 -18.23 -8.65
CA TRP A 18 -16.28 -17.74 -8.96
C TRP A 18 -15.46 -18.92 -9.47
N GLU A 19 -15.16 -18.96 -10.76
CA GLU A 19 -14.32 -20.01 -11.34
C GLU A 19 -12.90 -19.88 -10.76
N ALA A 20 -12.32 -21.00 -10.34
CA ALA A 20 -10.94 -21.02 -9.87
C ALA A 20 -10.00 -20.61 -11.02
N PRO A 21 -8.91 -19.85 -10.74
CA PRO A 21 -7.98 -19.46 -11.78
C PRO A 21 -7.43 -20.70 -12.47
N THR A 22 -7.39 -20.67 -13.80
CA THR A 22 -6.74 -21.73 -14.59
C THR A 22 -5.23 -21.56 -14.45
N ILE A 23 -4.64 -22.32 -13.51
CA ILE A 23 -3.20 -22.35 -13.28
C ILE A 23 -2.59 -23.45 -14.15
N VAL A 24 -1.76 -23.05 -15.11
CA VAL A 24 -0.86 -23.93 -15.86
C VAL A 24 0.25 -24.35 -14.90
N SER A 25 0.19 -25.59 -14.46
CA SER A 25 1.14 -26.17 -13.51
C SER A 25 2.54 -26.23 -14.10
N ARG A 26 3.53 -26.38 -13.20
CA ARG A 26 4.92 -26.62 -13.58
C ARG A 26 5.10 -27.76 -14.59
N LYS A 27 4.32 -28.83 -14.45
CA LYS A 27 4.37 -29.95 -15.38
C LYS A 27 3.86 -29.57 -16.78
N GLU A 28 2.77 -28.79 -16.85
CA GLU A 28 2.11 -28.43 -18.10
C GLU A 28 2.93 -27.45 -18.95
N TRP A 29 3.58 -26.46 -18.33
CA TRP A 29 4.47 -25.57 -19.08
C TRP A 29 5.88 -26.14 -19.32
N GLY A 30 6.16 -27.34 -18.80
CA GLY A 30 7.44 -28.03 -19.00
C GLY A 30 8.58 -27.49 -18.14
N ALA A 31 8.29 -27.16 -16.89
CA ALA A 31 9.25 -26.70 -15.92
C ALA A 31 10.32 -27.76 -15.62
N ARG A 32 11.53 -27.28 -15.39
CA ARG A 32 12.57 -28.09 -14.76
C ARG A 32 12.25 -28.31 -13.27
N SER A 33 12.94 -29.27 -12.67
CA SER A 33 12.83 -29.52 -11.23
C SER A 33 13.28 -28.30 -10.43
N GLN A 34 12.45 -27.88 -9.49
CA GLN A 34 12.70 -26.73 -8.63
C GLN A 34 13.78 -27.05 -7.60
N THR A 35 14.71 -26.12 -7.40
CA THR A 35 15.78 -26.26 -6.39
C THR A 35 15.66 -25.28 -5.22
N CYS A 36 14.66 -24.38 -5.26
CA CYS A 36 14.38 -23.42 -4.19
C CYS A 36 13.88 -24.16 -2.93
N ARG A 37 14.52 -23.87 -1.78
CA ARG A 37 14.26 -24.56 -0.51
C ARG A 37 13.55 -23.71 0.55
N ALA A 38 13.69 -22.39 0.45
CA ALA A 38 13.12 -21.47 1.42
C ALA A 38 11.59 -21.54 1.38
N GLN A 39 10.98 -21.82 2.53
CA GLN A 39 9.53 -21.91 2.67
C GLN A 39 8.92 -20.51 2.79
N LEU A 40 7.75 -20.30 2.20
CA LEU A 40 6.97 -19.08 2.35
C LEU A 40 5.90 -19.33 3.41
N THR A 41 5.97 -18.59 4.52
CA THR A 41 4.96 -18.69 5.57
C THR A 41 3.70 -17.95 5.15
N GLN A 42 2.57 -18.65 5.12
CA GLN A 42 1.27 -18.12 4.73
C GLN A 42 0.35 -17.90 5.95
N PRO A 43 -0.61 -16.97 5.87
CA PRO A 43 -0.86 -16.06 4.75
C PRO A 43 0.21 -14.98 4.63
N VAL A 44 0.66 -14.67 3.42
CA VAL A 44 1.55 -13.52 3.19
C VAL A 44 0.77 -12.20 3.29
N ALA A 45 1.46 -11.12 3.64
CA ALA A 45 0.86 -9.81 3.82
C ALA A 45 1.02 -8.88 2.60
N TYR A 46 1.80 -9.29 1.60
CA TYR A 46 2.15 -8.43 0.46
C TYR A 46 1.98 -9.15 -0.87
N VAL A 47 1.61 -8.41 -1.90
CA VAL A 47 1.72 -8.83 -3.30
C VAL A 47 2.64 -7.85 -4.00
N ILE A 48 3.66 -8.36 -4.68
CA ILE A 48 4.56 -7.57 -5.49
C ILE A 48 4.35 -7.94 -6.94
N MET A 49 3.95 -6.95 -7.74
CA MET A 49 3.73 -7.13 -9.17
C MET A 49 4.88 -6.50 -9.95
N ASN A 50 5.37 -7.23 -10.95
CA ASN A 50 6.34 -6.72 -11.91
C ASN A 50 5.94 -7.10 -13.33
N GLN A 51 6.44 -6.38 -14.33
CA GLN A 51 6.27 -6.70 -15.74
C GLN A 51 7.61 -7.15 -16.34
N LEU A 52 7.60 -8.27 -17.06
CA LEU A 52 8.75 -8.83 -17.75
C LEU A 52 8.71 -8.42 -19.22
N THR A 53 9.60 -7.51 -19.59
CA THR A 53 9.75 -7.01 -20.97
C THR A 53 10.32 -8.08 -21.91
N GLY A 54 9.83 -8.16 -23.15
CA GLY A 54 10.27 -9.11 -24.16
C GLY A 54 9.75 -10.55 -23.97
N MET A 55 8.66 -10.71 -23.20
CA MET A 55 8.07 -12.01 -22.86
C MET A 55 6.70 -12.25 -23.51
N GLU A 56 6.35 -11.46 -24.52
CA GLU A 56 5.05 -11.52 -25.22
C GLU A 56 4.71 -12.91 -25.73
N CYS A 57 3.45 -13.28 -25.53
CA CYS A 57 2.88 -14.51 -26.06
C CYS A 57 1.35 -14.41 -26.10
N GLN A 58 0.71 -15.09 -27.05
CA GLN A 58 -0.76 -15.10 -27.17
C GLN A 58 -1.36 -16.51 -27.03
N GLU A 59 -0.51 -17.53 -27.07
CA GLU A 59 -0.90 -18.94 -27.03
C GLU A 59 -0.09 -19.65 -25.93
N GLN A 60 -0.71 -20.64 -25.28
CA GLN A 60 -0.14 -21.30 -24.11
C GLN A 60 1.20 -21.96 -24.41
N ASP A 61 1.38 -22.55 -25.59
CA ASP A 61 2.62 -23.22 -26.01
C ASP A 61 3.77 -22.21 -26.15
N VAL A 62 3.49 -21.04 -26.73
CA VAL A 62 4.43 -19.92 -26.86
C VAL A 62 4.76 -19.33 -25.49
N CYS A 63 3.75 -19.07 -24.65
CA CYS A 63 3.97 -18.59 -23.28
C CYS A 63 4.81 -19.56 -22.46
N SER A 64 4.53 -20.86 -22.56
CA SER A 64 5.30 -21.92 -21.91
C SER A 64 6.74 -21.96 -22.44
N GLN A 65 6.95 -21.76 -23.75
CA GLN A 65 8.29 -21.69 -24.34
C GLN A 65 9.08 -20.48 -23.82
N ARG A 66 8.44 -19.30 -23.76
CA ARG A 66 9.03 -18.09 -23.17
C ARG A 66 9.43 -18.32 -21.71
N LEU A 67 8.53 -18.93 -20.91
CA LEU A 67 8.77 -19.23 -19.51
C LEU A 67 9.95 -20.20 -19.30
N ARG A 68 10.07 -21.25 -20.13
CA ARG A 68 11.24 -22.15 -20.11
C ARG A 68 12.55 -21.42 -20.42
N GLY A 69 12.52 -20.48 -21.36
CA GLY A 69 13.65 -19.59 -21.65
C GLY A 69 14.02 -18.73 -20.45
N PHE A 70 13.02 -18.11 -19.82
CA PHE A 70 13.20 -17.30 -18.61
C PHE A 70 13.75 -18.11 -17.42
N GLN A 71 13.23 -19.31 -17.19
CA GLN A 71 13.76 -20.24 -16.18
C GLN A 71 15.22 -20.60 -16.47
N SER A 72 15.55 -20.90 -17.73
CA SER A 72 16.91 -21.25 -18.13
C SER A 72 17.89 -20.10 -17.90
N HIS A 73 17.50 -18.88 -18.25
CA HIS A 73 18.31 -17.68 -17.99
C HIS A 73 18.48 -17.42 -16.48
N SER A 74 17.40 -17.54 -15.71
CA SER A 74 17.43 -17.38 -14.24
C SER A 74 18.41 -18.36 -13.59
N VAL A 75 18.33 -19.63 -13.96
CA VAL A 75 19.18 -20.68 -13.37
C VAL A 75 20.63 -20.57 -13.84
N TYR A 76 20.87 -20.52 -15.15
CA TYR A 76 22.23 -20.65 -15.69
C TYR A 76 22.99 -19.34 -15.81
N THR A 77 22.29 -18.21 -15.99
CA THR A 77 22.94 -16.91 -16.14
C THR A 77 22.95 -16.12 -14.84
N LYS A 78 21.86 -16.17 -14.05
CA LYS A 78 21.76 -15.43 -12.78
C LYS A 78 22.12 -16.26 -11.55
N GLY A 79 22.25 -17.59 -11.69
CA GLY A 79 22.57 -18.49 -10.59
C GLY A 79 21.43 -18.66 -9.59
N TRP A 80 20.19 -18.38 -10.00
CA TRP A 80 19.01 -18.50 -9.16
C TRP A 80 18.51 -19.94 -9.09
N CYS A 81 17.79 -20.28 -8.02
CA CYS A 81 17.30 -21.65 -7.81
C CYS A 81 16.15 -22.04 -8.77
N ASP A 82 15.46 -21.06 -9.33
CA ASP A 82 14.38 -21.21 -10.31
C ASP A 82 14.03 -19.82 -10.91
N VAL A 83 12.86 -19.70 -11.56
CA VAL A 83 12.17 -18.42 -11.76
C VAL A 83 11.94 -17.73 -10.41
N VAL A 84 12.05 -16.41 -10.38
CA VAL A 84 12.05 -15.67 -9.10
C VAL A 84 10.67 -15.31 -8.56
N TYR A 85 9.61 -15.52 -9.34
CA TYR A 85 8.24 -15.18 -8.97
C TYR A 85 7.46 -16.43 -8.55
N ASN A 86 6.47 -16.24 -7.68
CA ASN A 86 5.54 -17.30 -7.28
C ASN A 86 4.63 -17.68 -8.45
N PHE A 87 4.13 -16.67 -9.17
CA PHE A 87 3.27 -16.86 -10.34
C PHE A 87 3.64 -15.89 -11.45
N LEU A 88 3.38 -16.31 -12.69
CA LEU A 88 3.52 -15.46 -13.87
C LEU A 88 2.22 -15.46 -14.66
N ILE A 89 1.94 -14.39 -15.39
CA ILE A 89 0.68 -14.24 -16.14
C ILE A 89 1.01 -13.89 -17.58
N GLY A 90 0.59 -14.74 -18.51
CA GLY A 90 0.78 -14.53 -19.94
C GLY A 90 -0.26 -13.57 -20.52
N ASP A 91 0.02 -12.99 -21.70
CA ASP A 91 -0.99 -12.16 -22.37
C ASP A 91 -2.18 -13.00 -22.87
N ASP A 92 -2.04 -14.33 -22.90
CA ASP A 92 -3.07 -15.35 -23.13
C ASP A 92 -4.10 -15.48 -21.99
N GLY A 93 -3.91 -14.72 -20.89
CA GLY A 93 -4.81 -14.72 -19.74
C GLY A 93 -4.69 -15.95 -18.85
N ARG A 94 -3.61 -16.73 -18.96
CA ARG A 94 -3.36 -17.88 -18.08
C ARG A 94 -2.36 -17.54 -16.99
N VAL A 95 -2.56 -18.14 -15.82
CA VAL A 95 -1.60 -18.10 -14.72
C VAL A 95 -0.64 -19.27 -14.87
N TYR A 96 0.66 -19.01 -14.85
CA TYR A 96 1.72 -20.00 -14.88
C TYR A 96 2.33 -20.14 -13.50
N GLU A 97 2.39 -21.38 -13.00
CA GLU A 97 3.00 -21.68 -11.71
C GLU A 97 4.53 -21.47 -11.76
N GLY A 98 5.02 -20.49 -11.00
CA GLY A 98 6.44 -20.27 -10.79
C GLY A 98 6.97 -21.16 -9.66
N VAL A 99 7.50 -20.57 -8.59
CA VAL A 99 7.88 -21.36 -7.39
C VAL A 99 6.68 -21.83 -6.56
N GLY A 100 5.47 -21.37 -6.90
CA GLY A 100 4.22 -21.81 -6.26
C GLY A 100 3.90 -21.07 -4.97
N TRP A 101 2.90 -21.56 -4.23
CA TRP A 101 2.39 -20.93 -3.02
C TRP A 101 3.35 -21.04 -1.83
N ASP A 102 3.96 -22.20 -1.64
CA ASP A 102 4.64 -22.56 -0.38
C ASP A 102 6.15 -22.26 -0.39
N VAL A 103 6.68 -21.77 -1.51
CA VAL A 103 8.11 -21.48 -1.66
C VAL A 103 8.33 -19.99 -1.82
N GLN A 104 9.31 -19.49 -1.07
CA GLN A 104 9.74 -18.10 -1.12
C GLN A 104 10.37 -17.81 -2.48
N GLY A 105 9.83 -16.80 -3.17
CA GLY A 105 10.42 -16.23 -4.38
C GLY A 105 11.71 -15.44 -4.11
N MET A 106 12.33 -14.96 -5.18
CA MET A 106 13.50 -14.07 -5.13
C MET A 106 13.26 -12.78 -5.92
N HIS A 107 12.01 -12.31 -5.91
CA HIS A 107 11.53 -11.19 -6.73
C HIS A 107 11.82 -9.81 -6.14
N THR A 108 11.96 -9.67 -4.82
CA THR A 108 12.24 -8.36 -4.18
C THR A 108 13.01 -8.51 -2.87
N GLN A 109 14.21 -7.93 -2.83
CA GLN A 109 15.04 -7.91 -1.63
C GLN A 109 14.30 -7.29 -0.45
N GLY A 110 14.29 -8.00 0.68
CA GLY A 110 13.60 -7.58 1.91
C GLY A 110 12.12 -7.95 2.00
N TYR A 111 11.50 -8.43 0.91
CA TYR A 111 10.08 -8.82 0.90
C TYR A 111 9.83 -10.27 0.48
N ASN A 112 10.84 -10.96 -0.05
CA ASN A 112 10.73 -12.34 -0.54
C ASN A 112 10.02 -13.32 0.41
N ASN A 113 10.26 -13.22 1.72
CA ASN A 113 9.73 -14.13 2.74
C ASN A 113 8.34 -13.74 3.28
N ILE A 114 7.78 -12.61 2.85
CA ILE A 114 6.51 -12.07 3.35
C ILE A 114 5.56 -11.65 2.21
N SER A 115 5.91 -11.95 0.96
CA SER A 115 5.16 -11.52 -0.21
C SER A 115 5.02 -12.61 -1.28
N LEU A 116 3.92 -12.55 -2.03
CA LEU A 116 3.79 -13.25 -3.31
C LEU A 116 4.31 -12.36 -4.44
N GLY A 117 5.26 -12.88 -5.21
CA GLY A 117 5.71 -12.25 -6.44
C GLY A 117 4.87 -12.70 -7.63
N ILE A 118 4.25 -11.74 -8.34
CA ILE A 118 3.49 -11.98 -9.57
C ILE A 118 4.16 -11.21 -10.72
N ALA A 119 4.51 -11.90 -11.80
CA ALA A 119 5.11 -11.29 -12.98
C ALA A 119 4.19 -11.35 -14.19
N PHE A 120 3.93 -10.23 -14.84
CA PHE A 120 3.21 -10.19 -16.11
C PHE A 120 4.18 -10.31 -17.28
N PHE A 121 3.82 -11.07 -18.29
CA PHE A 121 4.51 -11.02 -19.57
C PHE A 121 4.17 -9.71 -20.28
N GLY A 122 5.15 -9.14 -20.96
CA GLY A 122 4.98 -7.84 -21.56
C GLY A 122 5.92 -7.60 -22.73
N ASN A 123 5.34 -7.08 -23.79
CA ASN A 123 5.60 -5.77 -24.35
C ASN A 123 6.98 -5.09 -24.19
N LYS A 124 6.81 -3.91 -23.62
CA LYS A 124 7.75 -2.87 -23.31
C LYS A 124 7.37 -2.38 -21.92
N ILE A 125 8.35 -1.84 -21.20
CA ILE A 125 8.09 -1.18 -19.93
C ILE A 125 7.02 -0.09 -20.15
N GLY A 126 5.97 -0.08 -19.32
CA GLY A 126 4.87 0.90 -19.39
C GLY A 126 3.76 0.58 -20.40
N SER A 127 3.82 -0.53 -21.13
CA SER A 127 2.70 -0.96 -21.98
C SER A 127 1.53 -1.46 -21.12
N SER A 128 0.30 -1.08 -21.43
CA SER A 128 -0.89 -1.60 -20.76
C SER A 128 -0.93 -3.14 -20.85
N LEU A 129 -1.12 -3.80 -19.71
CA LEU A 129 -1.33 -5.25 -19.64
C LEU A 129 -2.58 -5.66 -20.42
N SER A 130 -2.58 -6.89 -20.98
CA SER A 130 -3.76 -7.38 -21.69
C SER A 130 -4.96 -7.50 -20.72
N PRO A 131 -6.20 -7.21 -21.16
CA PRO A 131 -7.38 -7.39 -20.31
C PRO A 131 -7.51 -8.81 -19.76
N ALA A 132 -7.07 -9.81 -20.53
CA ALA A 132 -7.04 -11.21 -20.12
C ALA A 132 -6.05 -11.44 -18.97
N ALA A 133 -4.85 -10.86 -19.04
CA ALA A 133 -3.85 -10.94 -17.97
C ALA A 133 -4.32 -10.25 -16.68
N LEU A 134 -4.99 -9.09 -16.79
CA LEU A 134 -5.57 -8.40 -15.64
C LEU A 134 -6.67 -9.24 -14.96
N SER A 135 -7.58 -9.82 -15.75
CA SER A 135 -8.62 -10.72 -15.23
C SER A 135 -7.99 -11.92 -14.51
N ALA A 136 -6.98 -12.55 -15.11
CA ALA A 136 -6.28 -13.68 -14.50
C ALA A 136 -5.60 -13.32 -13.18
N ALA A 137 -5.08 -12.10 -13.05
CA ALA A 137 -4.50 -11.61 -11.80
C ALA A 137 -5.57 -11.41 -10.71
N GLU A 138 -6.72 -10.83 -11.06
CA GLU A 138 -7.86 -10.67 -10.15
C GLU A 138 -8.36 -12.03 -9.63
N ASP A 139 -8.48 -13.02 -10.52
CA ASP A 139 -8.90 -14.38 -10.17
C ASP A 139 -7.87 -15.07 -9.28
N LEU A 140 -6.58 -14.91 -9.58
CA LEU A 140 -5.49 -15.47 -8.78
C LEU A 140 -5.45 -14.89 -7.37
N ILE A 141 -5.57 -13.57 -7.24
CA ILE A 141 -5.57 -12.88 -5.94
C ILE A 141 -6.78 -13.30 -5.11
N SER A 142 -7.95 -13.34 -5.75
CA SER A 142 -9.19 -13.77 -5.11
C SER A 142 -9.07 -15.20 -4.58
N TYR A 143 -8.53 -16.10 -5.40
CA TYR A 143 -8.23 -17.48 -4.99
C TYR A 143 -7.22 -17.54 -3.84
N ALA A 144 -6.14 -16.75 -3.91
CA ALA A 144 -5.11 -16.70 -2.87
C ALA A 144 -5.69 -16.29 -1.50
N ILE A 145 -6.60 -15.31 -1.49
CA ILE A 145 -7.28 -14.87 -0.27
C ILE A 145 -8.20 -15.97 0.26
N GLN A 146 -9.02 -16.56 -0.60
CA GLN A 146 -9.98 -17.60 -0.21
C GLN A 146 -9.31 -18.86 0.35
N LYS A 147 -8.14 -19.22 -0.19
CA LYS A 147 -7.36 -20.39 0.27
C LYS A 147 -6.40 -20.08 1.42
N GLY A 148 -6.34 -18.83 1.88
CA GLY A 148 -5.48 -18.43 2.99
C GLY A 148 -3.99 -18.33 2.62
N HIS A 149 -3.66 -18.29 1.33
CA HIS A 149 -2.31 -18.02 0.86
C HIS A 149 -1.95 -16.54 1.02
N LEU A 150 -2.94 -15.67 0.85
CA LEU A 150 -2.82 -14.22 0.91
C LEU A 150 -3.73 -13.64 1.99
N SER A 151 -3.22 -12.71 2.77
CA SER A 151 -4.01 -11.98 3.76
C SER A 151 -5.16 -11.23 3.08
N PRO A 152 -6.40 -11.27 3.60
CA PRO A 152 -7.49 -10.40 3.12
C PRO A 152 -7.19 -8.90 3.25
N ARG A 153 -6.14 -8.53 4.00
CA ARG A 153 -5.64 -7.16 4.18
C ARG A 153 -4.27 -6.96 3.54
N TYR A 154 -3.97 -7.69 2.46
CA TYR A 154 -2.67 -7.59 1.82
C TYR A 154 -2.38 -6.19 1.29
N ILE A 155 -1.10 -5.86 1.21
CA ILE A 155 -0.60 -4.61 0.63
C ILE A 155 -0.03 -4.92 -0.75
N GLN A 156 -0.58 -4.28 -1.78
CA GLN A 156 -0.04 -4.37 -3.13
C GLN A 156 1.07 -3.33 -3.33
N LEU A 157 2.31 -3.79 -3.45
CA LEU A 157 3.44 -2.96 -3.84
C LEU A 157 3.58 -3.07 -5.37
N LEU A 158 3.20 -2.01 -6.08
CA LEU A 158 3.52 -1.85 -7.49
C LEU A 158 4.97 -1.40 -7.61
N ILE A 159 5.86 -2.31 -8.03
CA ILE A 159 7.19 -1.94 -8.52
C ILE A 159 7.08 -1.92 -10.04
N LEU A 160 6.47 -0.87 -10.58
CA LEU A 160 6.58 -0.55 -11.99
C LEU A 160 7.81 0.35 -12.14
N ASN A 161 8.84 -0.16 -12.81
CA ASN A 161 9.82 0.73 -13.44
C ASN A 161 9.01 1.68 -14.34
N GLU A 162 8.91 2.93 -13.88
CA GLU A 162 8.40 4.14 -14.51
C GLU A 162 7.26 4.06 -15.55
N GLU A 163 6.22 4.82 -15.21
CA GLU A 163 5.21 5.47 -16.06
C GLU A 163 3.96 4.71 -16.54
N VAL A 164 2.86 5.10 -15.88
CA VAL A 164 1.49 5.35 -16.38
C VAL A 164 0.70 4.13 -16.87
N CYS A 165 -0.51 3.93 -16.32
CA CYS A 165 -1.74 3.98 -17.13
C CYS A 165 -3.03 3.90 -16.30
N LEU A 166 -3.88 4.91 -16.54
CA LEU A 166 -5.32 4.87 -16.78
C LEU A 166 -6.19 3.96 -15.88
N VAL A 167 -6.91 4.64 -14.98
CA VAL A 167 -8.01 4.14 -14.15
C VAL A 167 -9.27 3.89 -15.01
N PRO A 168 -9.86 2.70 -14.96
CA PRO A 168 -11.31 2.54 -14.94
C PRO A 168 -11.76 2.45 -13.49
N GLN A 169 -12.65 3.35 -13.06
CA GLN A 169 -13.19 3.36 -11.71
C GLN A 169 -13.92 2.05 -11.41
N LYS A 170 -13.50 1.34 -10.37
CA LYS A 170 -14.24 0.22 -9.76
C LYS A 170 -13.94 0.13 -8.25
N PRO A 171 -14.84 -0.49 -7.48
CA PRO A 171 -15.65 0.15 -6.44
C PRO A 171 -14.91 0.31 -5.10
N VAL A 172 -15.37 1.28 -4.32
CA VAL A 172 -15.00 1.61 -2.94
C VAL A 172 -14.69 0.33 -2.14
N MET A 173 -13.43 0.20 -1.71
CA MET A 173 -12.98 -0.86 -0.80
C MET A 173 -13.89 -0.93 0.45
N PRO A 174 -14.07 -2.11 1.07
CA PRO A 174 -14.81 -2.21 2.31
C PRO A 174 -14.15 -1.33 3.38
N ARG A 175 -14.95 -0.45 4.00
CA ARG A 175 -14.53 0.52 5.02
C ARG A 175 -13.67 -0.15 6.09
N LYS A 176 -12.35 0.10 6.08
CA LYS A 176 -11.53 -0.15 7.26
C LYS A 176 -12.00 0.84 8.33
N ALA A 177 -12.28 0.33 9.53
CA ALA A 177 -12.54 1.20 10.66
C ALA A 177 -11.36 2.18 10.80
N CYS A 178 -11.66 3.43 11.18
CA CYS A 178 -10.65 4.45 11.47
C CYS A 178 -9.47 3.85 12.26
N PRO A 179 -8.21 4.21 11.92
CA PRO A 179 -7.06 3.68 12.65
C PRO A 179 -7.20 4.04 14.14
N ASN A 180 -6.65 3.19 15.00
CA ASN A 180 -6.58 3.53 16.42
C ASN A 180 -5.62 4.72 16.59
N ILE A 181 -6.17 5.89 16.90
CA ILE A 181 -5.40 7.10 17.13
C ILE A 181 -4.95 7.11 18.59
N ILE A 182 -3.64 7.09 18.81
CA ILE A 182 -3.05 7.28 20.13
C ILE A 182 -3.34 8.72 20.55
N SER A 183 -4.28 8.86 21.48
CA SER A 183 -4.73 10.17 21.96
C SER A 183 -3.61 10.93 22.68
N ARG A 184 -3.77 12.26 22.73
CA ARG A 184 -2.90 13.17 23.48
C ARG A 184 -2.60 12.73 24.91
N SER A 185 -3.59 12.20 25.62
CA SER A 185 -3.42 11.75 27.01
C SER A 185 -2.46 10.55 27.15
N VAL A 186 -2.40 9.67 26.14
CA VAL A 186 -1.60 8.44 26.19
C VAL A 186 -0.11 8.74 26.07
N TRP A 187 0.27 9.75 25.28
CA TRP A 187 1.66 10.20 25.18
C TRP A 187 1.99 11.37 26.10
N GLU A 188 1.11 11.71 27.05
CA GLU A 188 1.32 12.77 28.05
C GLU A 188 1.49 14.17 27.44
N ALA A 189 0.63 14.52 26.48
CA ALA A 189 0.64 15.83 25.85
C ALA A 189 0.43 16.98 26.82
N ARG A 190 1.21 18.05 26.66
CA ARG A 190 0.91 19.35 27.28
C ARG A 190 -0.37 19.96 26.71
N GLU A 191 -0.95 20.91 27.44
CA GLU A 191 -2.16 21.62 27.01
C GLU A 191 -1.90 22.47 25.75
N THR A 192 -2.90 22.49 24.86
CA THR A 192 -2.86 23.27 23.61
C THR A 192 -3.44 24.65 23.84
N HIS A 193 -2.79 25.67 23.28
CA HIS A 193 -3.29 27.06 23.28
C HIS A 193 -3.59 27.56 21.86
N CYS A 194 -3.65 26.63 20.90
CA CYS A 194 -3.86 26.95 19.50
C CYS A 194 -5.33 27.30 19.21
N PRO A 195 -5.60 28.15 18.22
CA PRO A 195 -6.96 28.46 17.80
C PRO A 195 -7.64 27.25 17.17
N LYS A 196 -8.98 27.31 17.04
CA LYS A 196 -9.76 26.27 16.37
C LYS A 196 -9.51 26.27 14.86
N MET A 197 -9.56 25.08 14.26
CA MET A 197 -9.46 24.88 12.82
C MET A 197 -10.80 25.13 12.12
N SER A 198 -10.76 25.58 10.87
CA SER A 198 -11.93 25.58 9.98
C SER A 198 -12.09 24.22 9.31
N LEU A 199 -13.24 23.57 9.52
CA LEU A 199 -13.54 22.25 8.98
C LEU A 199 -14.73 22.28 8.00
N PRO A 200 -14.80 21.35 7.03
CA PRO A 200 -13.80 20.32 6.72
C PRO A 200 -12.54 20.93 6.09
N ALA A 201 -11.39 20.33 6.39
CA ALA A 201 -10.14 20.66 5.73
C ALA A 201 -10.23 20.39 4.22
N LYS A 202 -9.45 21.12 3.44
CA LYS A 202 -9.39 21.02 1.98
C LYS A 202 -8.10 20.37 1.47
N TYR A 203 -7.06 20.38 2.31
CA TYR A 203 -5.73 19.89 1.96
C TYR A 203 -5.24 18.85 2.97
N VAL A 204 -4.42 17.93 2.49
CA VAL A 204 -3.54 17.11 3.31
C VAL A 204 -2.10 17.44 2.90
N ILE A 205 -1.28 17.83 3.88
CA ILE A 205 0.13 18.14 3.65
C ILE A 205 0.97 17.07 4.33
N ILE A 206 1.70 16.30 3.52
CA ILE A 206 2.60 15.26 4.03
C ILE A 206 3.95 15.86 4.36
N ILE A 207 4.39 15.62 5.59
CA ILE A 207 5.59 16.20 6.20
C ILE A 207 6.48 15.06 6.72
N HIS A 208 7.78 15.28 6.81
CA HIS A 208 8.64 14.49 7.70
C HIS A 208 9.12 15.32 8.88
N THR A 209 9.44 14.70 10.00
CA THR A 209 10.00 15.43 11.15
C THR A 209 11.48 15.75 10.98
N ALA A 210 12.14 15.17 9.96
CA ALA A 210 13.57 15.27 9.69
C ALA A 210 14.47 14.79 10.85
N GLY A 211 13.90 14.07 11.82
CA GLY A 211 14.56 13.57 13.01
C GLY A 211 14.85 12.06 12.97
N THR A 212 15.06 11.48 14.15
CA THR A 212 15.20 10.03 14.30
C THR A 212 13.84 9.34 14.15
N THR A 213 13.84 8.19 13.51
CA THR A 213 12.64 7.33 13.44
C THR A 213 12.38 6.67 14.79
N CYS A 214 11.16 6.15 14.97
CA CYS A 214 10.79 5.29 16.08
C CYS A 214 10.03 4.07 15.54
N ASN A 215 10.41 2.88 15.97
CA ASN A 215 9.88 1.60 15.46
C ASN A 215 9.19 0.78 16.57
N VAL A 216 9.21 1.28 17.80
CA VAL A 216 8.58 0.69 18.99
C VAL A 216 7.69 1.78 19.60
N SER A 217 6.47 1.41 20.01
CA SER A 217 5.46 2.35 20.49
C SER A 217 5.97 3.25 21.63
N MET A 218 6.72 2.69 22.60
CA MET A 218 7.32 3.46 23.69
C MET A 218 8.29 4.55 23.19
N ASP A 219 9.13 4.23 22.21
CA ASP A 219 10.06 5.19 21.62
C ASP A 219 9.29 6.28 20.88
N CYS A 220 8.21 5.93 20.18
CA CYS A 220 7.38 6.90 19.48
C CYS A 220 6.68 7.87 20.45
N HIS A 221 6.19 7.42 21.60
CA HIS A 221 5.67 8.32 22.64
C HIS A 221 6.74 9.33 23.10
N ILE A 222 7.99 8.90 23.28
CA ILE A 222 9.11 9.79 23.61
C ILE A 222 9.34 10.79 22.47
N ARG A 223 9.42 10.33 21.21
CA ARG A 223 9.64 11.21 20.05
C ARG A 223 8.56 12.27 19.88
N VAL A 224 7.29 11.92 20.05
CA VAL A 224 6.18 12.87 19.93
C VAL A 224 6.27 13.95 21.02
N ARG A 225 6.63 13.57 22.26
CA ARG A 225 6.88 14.53 23.36
C ARG A 225 8.09 15.42 23.10
N ASP A 226 9.18 14.88 22.59
CA ASP A 226 10.38 15.65 22.23
C ASP A 226 10.04 16.70 21.16
N ILE A 227 9.26 16.31 20.15
CA ILE A 227 8.79 17.22 19.09
C ILE A 227 7.86 18.30 19.66
N GLN A 228 6.92 17.96 20.54
CA GLN A 228 6.08 18.96 21.21
C GLN A 228 6.93 19.94 22.06
N SER A 229 7.93 19.42 22.78
CA SER A 229 8.87 20.21 23.59
C SER A 229 9.61 21.21 22.72
N PHE A 230 10.21 20.73 21.64
CA PHE A 230 10.91 21.58 20.68
C PHE A 230 10.01 22.65 20.05
N HIS A 231 8.80 22.30 19.61
CA HIS A 231 7.89 23.26 19.00
C HIS A 231 7.43 24.36 19.97
N MET A 232 7.04 24.03 21.20
CA MET A 232 6.55 25.08 22.12
C MET A 232 7.69 25.84 22.80
N ASP A 233 8.75 25.14 23.21
CA ASP A 233 9.79 25.76 24.06
C ASP A 233 10.83 26.49 23.20
N THR A 234 11.15 25.96 22.02
CA THR A 234 12.17 26.54 21.13
C THR A 234 11.56 27.35 19.98
N GLN A 235 10.48 26.88 19.37
CA GLN A 235 9.83 27.59 18.25
C GLN A 235 8.66 28.49 18.68
N HIS A 236 8.31 28.48 19.96
CA HIS A 236 7.22 29.28 20.54
C HIS A 236 5.86 29.03 19.87
N PHE A 237 5.64 27.82 19.37
CA PHE A 237 4.33 27.41 18.88
C PHE A 237 3.37 27.20 20.04
N CYS A 238 2.07 27.37 19.77
CA CYS A 238 1.01 27.16 20.76
C CYS A 238 0.85 25.67 21.16
N ASP A 239 1.42 24.74 20.39
CA ASP A 239 1.46 23.29 20.60
C ASP A 239 2.42 22.63 19.59
N ILE A 240 2.45 21.29 19.52
CA ILE A 240 3.04 20.53 18.43
C ILE A 240 2.44 20.97 17.09
N GLY A 241 3.27 21.36 16.11
CA GLY A 241 2.79 21.98 14.87
C GLY A 241 1.96 21.09 13.94
N TYR A 242 1.95 19.77 14.13
CA TYR A 242 1.28 18.81 13.24
C TYR A 242 -0.06 18.35 13.79
N HIS A 243 -1.02 18.05 12.89
CA HIS A 243 -2.31 17.50 13.29
C HIS A 243 -2.17 16.05 13.76
N PHE A 244 -1.42 15.25 13.00
CA PHE A 244 -1.10 13.87 13.33
C PHE A 244 0.33 13.53 12.99
N LEU A 245 0.90 12.60 13.75
CA LEU A 245 2.22 12.04 13.50
C LEU A 245 2.12 10.54 13.28
N VAL A 246 2.97 9.98 12.42
CA VAL A 246 2.97 8.54 12.09
C VAL A 246 4.34 7.95 12.33
N GLY A 247 4.41 6.96 13.21
CA GLY A 247 5.63 6.23 13.54
C GLY A 247 5.85 5.03 12.62
N GLN A 248 7.08 4.52 12.58
CA GLN A 248 7.41 3.27 11.86
C GLN A 248 6.86 2.04 12.60
N ASP A 249 6.37 2.19 13.83
CA ASP A 249 5.57 1.19 14.52
C ASP A 249 4.15 1.02 13.93
N GLY A 250 3.77 1.86 12.97
CA GLY A 250 2.43 1.90 12.38
C GLY A 250 1.40 2.66 13.24
N GLY A 251 1.84 3.30 14.31
CA GLY A 251 0.97 4.09 15.19
C GLY A 251 0.64 5.46 14.60
N VAL A 252 -0.60 5.91 14.78
CA VAL A 252 -1.02 7.30 14.52
C VAL A 252 -1.13 8.04 15.84
N TYR A 253 -0.31 9.06 16.02
CA TYR A 253 -0.24 9.85 17.23
C TYR A 253 -0.98 11.17 17.02
N GLU A 254 -1.95 11.45 17.87
CA GLU A 254 -2.70 12.71 17.86
C GLU A 254 -1.77 13.86 18.23
N GLY A 255 -1.52 14.78 17.29
CA GLY A 255 -0.88 16.06 17.56
C GLY A 255 -1.93 17.06 18.04
N VAL A 256 -2.11 18.19 17.34
CA VAL A 256 -3.25 19.11 17.64
C VAL A 256 -4.62 18.48 17.37
N GLY A 257 -4.67 17.35 16.65
CA GLY A 257 -5.90 16.61 16.37
C GLY A 257 -6.74 17.26 15.26
N TRP A 258 -8.04 16.95 15.22
CA TRP A 258 -8.91 17.34 14.10
C TRP A 258 -9.40 18.78 14.15
N HIS A 259 -9.63 19.31 15.36
CA HIS A 259 -10.44 20.53 15.56
C HIS A 259 -9.60 21.79 15.84
N ILE A 260 -8.28 21.63 15.92
CA ILE A 260 -7.36 22.68 16.34
C ILE A 260 -6.39 22.97 15.21
N GLN A 261 -6.16 24.25 14.97
CA GLN A 261 -5.27 24.73 13.92
C GLN A 261 -3.81 24.35 14.23
N GLY A 262 -3.14 23.73 13.27
CA GLY A 262 -1.72 23.41 13.36
C GLY A 262 -0.79 24.63 13.15
N SER A 263 0.53 24.37 13.16
CA SER A 263 1.59 25.34 12.87
C SER A 263 2.66 24.74 11.95
N HIS A 264 2.22 23.96 10.95
CA HIS A 264 3.11 23.17 10.11
C HIS A 264 3.46 23.81 8.76
N THR A 265 2.55 24.60 8.18
CA THR A 265 2.71 25.17 6.84
C THR A 265 2.05 26.53 6.75
N TYR A 266 2.87 27.57 6.66
CA TYR A 266 2.39 28.95 6.58
C TYR A 266 1.41 29.14 5.41
N GLY A 267 0.29 29.83 5.66
CA GLY A 267 -0.79 30.04 4.68
C GLY A 267 -1.76 28.88 4.48
N TYR A 268 -1.53 27.73 5.12
CA TYR A 268 -2.38 26.53 5.01
C TYR A 268 -2.84 25.96 6.36
N ASN A 269 -2.31 26.46 7.48
CA ASN A 269 -2.55 25.92 8.82
C ASN A 269 -4.04 25.83 9.21
N ASP A 270 -4.89 26.72 8.70
CA ASP A 270 -6.32 26.82 9.01
C ASP A 270 -7.22 25.97 8.11
N ILE A 271 -6.70 25.47 7.00
CA ILE A 271 -7.45 24.74 5.95
C ILE A 271 -6.86 23.37 5.59
N ALA A 272 -5.69 23.01 6.13
CA ALA A 272 -4.95 21.80 5.79
C ALA A 272 -4.66 20.93 7.01
N LEU A 273 -4.83 19.61 6.85
CA LEU A 273 -4.34 18.63 7.81
C LEU A 273 -2.88 18.32 7.54
N GLY A 274 -1.99 18.73 8.45
CA GLY A 274 -0.58 18.36 8.44
C GLY A 274 -0.33 16.99 9.06
N ILE A 275 0.10 16.01 8.25
CA ILE A 275 0.45 14.65 8.71
C ILE A 275 1.95 14.47 8.60
N ALA A 276 2.63 14.30 9.73
CA ALA A 276 4.08 14.18 9.79
C ALA A 276 4.55 12.74 10.04
N PHE A 277 5.39 12.20 9.15
CA PHE A 277 6.08 10.95 9.39
C PHE A 277 7.28 11.19 10.31
N ILE A 278 7.37 10.42 11.40
CA ILE A 278 8.45 10.53 12.39
C ILE A 278 9.73 9.92 11.81
N GLY A 279 10.65 10.77 11.35
CA GLY A 279 11.92 10.36 10.78
C GLY A 279 12.44 11.29 9.68
N ASN A 280 13.53 10.87 9.04
CA ASN A 280 14.09 11.48 7.85
C ASN A 280 13.95 10.53 6.66
N PHE A 281 13.21 10.97 5.65
CA PHE A 281 12.87 10.18 4.46
C PHE A 281 13.41 10.77 3.16
N VAL A 282 14.55 11.43 3.23
CA VAL A 282 15.25 11.90 2.01
C VAL A 282 15.72 10.71 1.18
N GLU A 283 16.43 9.76 1.79
CA GLU A 283 17.04 8.62 1.08
C GLU A 283 16.24 7.33 1.19
N LYS A 284 15.67 7.05 2.37
CA LYS A 284 14.95 5.81 2.66
C LYS A 284 13.47 6.11 2.88
N PRO A 285 12.54 5.31 2.34
CA PRO A 285 11.12 5.54 2.56
C PRO A 285 10.68 5.09 3.97
N PRO A 286 9.52 5.56 4.47
CA PRO A 286 8.84 4.92 5.60
C PRO A 286 8.50 3.47 5.26
N ASN A 287 8.33 2.63 6.28
CA ASN A 287 7.88 1.27 6.11
C ASN A 287 6.39 1.21 5.76
N ALA A 288 5.94 0.03 5.34
CA ALA A 288 4.57 -0.18 4.90
C ALA A 288 3.53 0.13 5.99
N ALA A 289 3.83 -0.20 7.26
CA ALA A 289 2.90 0.04 8.37
C ALA A 289 2.62 1.54 8.56
N ALA A 290 3.65 2.39 8.48
CA ALA A 290 3.49 3.85 8.55
C ALA A 290 2.68 4.38 7.35
N LEU A 291 2.99 3.92 6.13
CA LEU A 291 2.29 4.37 4.93
C LEU A 291 0.80 3.98 4.97
N GLU A 292 0.50 2.76 5.41
CA GLU A 292 -0.87 2.26 5.57
C GLU A 292 -1.63 3.04 6.66
N ALA A 293 -1.00 3.31 7.79
CA ALA A 293 -1.58 4.09 8.88
C ALA A 293 -1.98 5.51 8.42
N ALA A 294 -1.11 6.17 7.65
CA ALA A 294 -1.40 7.49 7.09
C ALA A 294 -2.57 7.46 6.09
N GLN A 295 -2.62 6.49 5.18
CA GLN A 295 -3.73 6.37 4.22
C GLN A 295 -5.06 6.06 4.93
N ASN A 296 -5.06 5.15 5.90
CA ASN A 296 -6.23 4.85 6.72
C ASN A 296 -6.72 6.09 7.51
N LEU A 297 -5.79 6.90 8.00
CA LEU A 297 -6.09 8.15 8.70
C LEU A 297 -6.76 9.17 7.77
N ILE A 298 -6.23 9.35 6.56
CA ILE A 298 -6.80 10.26 5.55
C ILE A 298 -8.21 9.80 5.17
N GLN A 299 -8.41 8.51 4.91
CA GLN A 299 -9.74 7.98 4.61
C GLN A 299 -10.70 8.17 5.78
N CYS A 300 -10.26 7.92 7.02
CA CYS A 300 -11.05 8.18 8.22
C CYS A 300 -11.44 9.66 8.33
N ALA A 301 -10.54 10.59 7.99
CA ALA A 301 -10.84 12.02 8.01
C ALA A 301 -11.97 12.36 7.03
N VAL A 302 -11.99 11.76 5.84
CA VAL A 302 -13.09 11.90 4.87
C VAL A 302 -14.39 11.32 5.43
N ASP A 303 -14.34 10.07 5.91
CA ASP A 303 -15.52 9.35 6.41
C ASP A 303 -16.16 10.05 7.62
N LYS A 304 -15.35 10.73 8.44
CA LYS A 304 -15.79 11.50 9.61
C LYS A 304 -16.15 12.95 9.31
N GLY A 305 -15.97 13.41 8.07
CA GLY A 305 -16.27 14.78 7.66
C GLY A 305 -15.27 15.82 8.14
N TYR A 306 -14.07 15.40 8.57
CA TYR A 306 -12.95 16.30 8.89
C TYR A 306 -12.19 16.75 7.64
N LEU A 307 -12.28 16.00 6.56
CA LEU A 307 -11.64 16.27 5.27
C LEU A 307 -12.70 16.20 4.16
N THR A 308 -12.68 17.16 3.25
CA THR A 308 -13.61 17.14 2.11
C THR A 308 -13.31 15.95 1.19
N PRO A 309 -14.30 15.25 0.59
CA PRO A 309 -14.04 14.12 -0.30
C PRO A 309 -13.20 14.45 -1.54
N ASN A 310 -13.17 15.71 -1.96
CA ASN A 310 -12.37 16.20 -3.10
C ASN A 310 -11.09 16.94 -2.65
N TYR A 311 -10.52 16.54 -1.52
CA TYR A 311 -9.31 17.17 -0.98
C TYR A 311 -8.13 17.10 -1.95
N LEU A 312 -7.13 17.93 -1.69
CA LEU A 312 -5.85 17.92 -2.40
C LEU A 312 -4.76 17.39 -1.47
N LEU A 313 -3.99 16.42 -1.95
CA LEU A 313 -2.83 15.90 -1.24
C LEU A 313 -1.55 16.46 -1.86
N VAL A 314 -0.67 17.01 -1.02
CA VAL A 314 0.60 17.59 -1.45
C VAL A 314 1.71 17.21 -0.48
N GLY A 315 2.95 17.23 -0.95
CA GLY A 315 4.12 17.23 -0.09
C GLY A 315 4.39 18.63 0.47
N HIS A 316 5.04 18.71 1.63
CA HIS A 316 5.43 19.99 2.21
C HIS A 316 6.29 20.85 1.25
N SER A 317 7.15 20.20 0.45
CA SER A 317 7.99 20.83 -0.58
C SER A 317 7.22 21.47 -1.73
N ASP A 318 5.95 21.11 -1.94
CA ASP A 318 5.12 21.70 -3.00
C ASP A 318 4.63 23.10 -2.61
N ILE A 319 4.63 23.42 -1.31
CA ILE A 319 4.16 24.70 -0.77
C ILE A 319 5.31 25.57 -0.27
N VAL A 320 6.31 24.96 0.37
CA VAL A 320 7.41 25.67 1.03
C VAL A 320 8.73 25.18 0.46
N ASN A 321 9.72 26.08 0.36
CA ASN A 321 11.08 25.72 -0.03
C ASN A 321 11.78 24.91 1.08
N THR A 322 11.52 23.60 1.13
CA THR A 322 12.05 22.66 2.13
C THR A 322 12.29 21.29 1.49
N LEU A 323 13.14 20.47 2.13
CA LEU A 323 13.36 19.09 1.73
C LEU A 323 12.23 18.14 2.19
N SER A 324 11.39 18.57 3.13
CA SER A 324 10.25 17.78 3.61
C SER A 324 9.23 17.53 2.49
N PRO A 325 8.62 16.34 2.36
CA PRO A 325 8.68 15.17 3.26
C PRO A 325 9.87 14.24 3.03
N GLY A 326 10.87 14.67 2.26
CA GLY A 326 12.02 13.88 1.85
C GLY A 326 11.75 13.15 0.52
N LYS A 327 12.76 13.09 -0.35
CA LYS A 327 12.62 12.59 -1.72
C LYS A 327 12.04 11.16 -1.79
N ALA A 328 12.46 10.25 -0.92
CA ALA A 328 11.96 8.87 -0.92
C ALA A 328 10.46 8.80 -0.55
N LEU A 329 10.01 9.55 0.46
CA LEU A 329 8.58 9.62 0.82
C LEU A 329 7.78 10.40 -0.23
N TYR A 330 8.34 11.51 -0.74
CA TYR A 330 7.71 12.33 -1.77
C TYR A 330 7.40 11.53 -3.04
N ASN A 331 8.34 10.68 -3.49
CA ASN A 331 8.12 9.79 -4.62
C ASN A 331 6.97 8.79 -4.40
N ILE A 332 6.72 8.39 -3.16
CA ILE A 332 5.62 7.49 -2.82
C ILE A 332 4.28 8.25 -2.81
N ILE A 333 4.19 9.40 -2.16
CA ILE A 333 2.90 10.11 -2.06
C ILE A 333 2.39 10.62 -3.42
N LYS A 334 3.28 10.79 -4.41
CA LYS A 334 2.91 11.05 -5.81
C LYS A 334 1.97 10.00 -6.40
N THR A 335 2.03 8.78 -5.90
CA THR A 335 1.19 7.68 -6.38
C THR A 335 -0.14 7.57 -5.62
N TRP A 336 -0.33 8.37 -4.56
CA TRP A 336 -1.54 8.31 -3.75
C TRP A 336 -2.72 9.01 -4.43
N PRO A 337 -3.96 8.57 -4.15
CA PRO A 337 -5.15 9.31 -4.57
C PRO A 337 -5.09 10.76 -4.11
N HIS A 338 -5.66 11.65 -4.92
CA HIS A 338 -5.74 13.09 -4.66
C HIS A 338 -4.40 13.86 -4.67
N PHE A 339 -3.27 13.21 -5.00
CA PHE A 339 -2.01 13.94 -5.16
C PHE A 339 -2.10 14.98 -6.28
N LYS A 340 -1.65 16.21 -6.00
CA LYS A 340 -1.50 17.29 -6.97
C LYS A 340 -0.16 17.99 -6.78
N HIS A 341 0.44 18.39 -7.90
CA HIS A 341 1.67 19.19 -7.96
C HIS A 341 1.33 20.60 -8.43
#